data_AF-A0A2I0LC49-F1
#
_entry.id   AF-A0A2I0LC49-F1
#
_cell.length_a   1.000
_cell.length_b   1.000
_cell.length_c   1.000
_cell.angle_alpha   90.00
_cell.angle_beta   90.00
_cell.angle_gamma   90.00
#
_symmetry.space_group_name_H-M   'P 1'
#
loop_
_entity.id
_entity.type
_entity.pdbx_description
1 polymer ?
#
loop_
_entity_poly.entity_id
_entity_poly.type
_entity_poly.pdbx_seq_one_letter_code
_entity_poly.pdbx_strand_id
1 'polypeptide(L)'
;MDTSGSLILVAREPGGITTVTINRPKALNSLIRPMMVDLARAIKALSRDDSDVFKGDLKDIETDPVAQMELCPKPIIGAINGFAFTAGFEIALACDILIAVNGAKFIDVHAKFGIFPSWGLSQKLSRIIGPSRALNHLVEERDLMKKAREVAEAIIRNNQDMVLRYKSVINDGLKLDLGHTLALEKERGHEYYNGITKEHFKKMQEFKAGLSSKKPASKM
;
A
#
# COMPACT_ATOMS: atom_id res chain seq x y z
N MET A 1 14.32 -32.14 8.78
CA MET A 1 14.41 -30.80 9.38
C MET A 1 13.59 -29.87 8.51
N ASP A 2 12.38 -29.56 8.96
CA ASP A 2 11.41 -28.74 8.23
C ASP A 2 11.82 -27.26 8.37
N THR A 3 12.36 -26.66 7.31
CA THR A 3 12.51 -25.20 7.26
C THR A 3 11.13 -24.61 7.06
N SER A 4 10.40 -24.40 8.15
CA SER A 4 9.31 -23.44 8.25
C SER A 4 9.86 -22.09 7.75
N GLY A 5 9.66 -21.84 6.45
CA GLY A 5 10.43 -20.88 5.67
C GLY A 5 10.15 -19.45 6.11
N SER A 6 11.21 -18.70 6.40
CA SER A 6 11.11 -17.29 6.78
C SER A 6 10.24 -16.50 5.79
N LEU A 7 9.32 -15.69 6.34
CA LEU A 7 8.34 -14.94 5.54
C LEU A 7 8.95 -13.68 4.89
N ILE A 8 10.10 -13.23 5.41
CA ILE A 8 10.94 -12.20 4.81
C ILE A 8 12.35 -12.80 4.65
N LEU A 9 12.88 -12.79 3.43
CA LEU A 9 14.24 -13.25 3.15
C LEU A 9 15.15 -12.05 2.94
N VAL A 10 16.37 -12.12 3.47
CA VAL A 10 17.39 -11.08 3.28
C VAL A 10 18.64 -11.74 2.72
N ALA A 11 19.03 -11.34 1.51
CA ALA A 11 20.25 -11.80 0.85
C ALA A 11 21.18 -10.60 0.66
N ARG A 12 22.41 -10.71 1.17
CA ARG A 12 23.45 -9.68 1.01
C ARG A 12 24.43 -10.14 -0.06
N GLU A 13 24.64 -9.31 -1.06
CA GLU A 13 25.56 -9.59 -2.17
C GLU A 13 26.90 -8.89 -1.95
N PRO A 14 28.02 -9.48 -2.40
CA PRO A 14 29.29 -8.77 -2.52
C PRO A 14 29.10 -7.53 -3.42
N GLY A 15 29.45 -6.34 -2.92
CA GLY A 15 29.22 -5.07 -3.63
C GLY A 15 28.19 -4.15 -2.99
N GLY A 16 27.62 -4.52 -1.83
CA GLY A 16 26.79 -3.62 -1.02
C GLY A 16 25.30 -3.64 -1.37
N ILE A 17 24.89 -4.51 -2.31
CA ILE A 17 23.48 -4.73 -2.64
C ILE A 17 22.86 -5.68 -1.61
N THR A 18 21.70 -5.32 -1.08
CA THR A 18 20.89 -6.22 -0.24
C THR A 18 19.51 -6.38 -0.85
N THR A 19 19.12 -7.64 -1.08
CA THR A 19 17.82 -8.02 -1.58
C THR A 19 16.93 -8.48 -0.42
N VAL A 20 15.82 -7.77 -0.20
CA VAL A 20 14.78 -8.14 0.77
C VAL A 20 13.56 -8.68 0.03
N THR A 21 13.20 -9.94 0.27
CA THR A 21 12.11 -10.62 -0.46
C THR A 21 10.93 -10.88 0.47
N ILE A 22 9.73 -10.42 0.08
CA ILE A 22 8.47 -10.83 0.68
C ILE A 22 8.15 -12.25 0.22
N ASN A 23 8.17 -13.21 1.14
CA ASN A 23 8.19 -14.64 0.82
C ASN A 23 6.94 -15.37 1.34
N ARG A 24 5.79 -15.07 0.74
CA ARG A 24 4.54 -15.82 0.95
C ARG A 24 3.82 -16.09 -0.38
N PRO A 25 4.49 -16.76 -1.35
CA PRO A 25 4.02 -16.84 -2.73
C PRO A 25 2.67 -17.56 -2.87
N LYS A 26 2.41 -18.58 -2.04
CA LYS A 26 1.12 -19.32 -2.05
C LYS A 26 -0.08 -18.45 -1.68
N ALA A 27 0.15 -17.28 -1.07
CA ALA A 27 -0.88 -16.31 -0.71
C ALA A 27 -0.68 -14.96 -1.44
N LEU A 28 -0.04 -14.99 -2.61
CA LEU A 28 0.27 -13.79 -3.41
C LEU A 28 1.00 -12.71 -2.59
N ASN A 29 1.87 -13.12 -1.68
CA ASN A 29 2.60 -12.22 -0.78
C ASN A 29 1.72 -11.29 0.07
N SER A 30 0.46 -11.68 0.32
CA SER A 30 -0.45 -10.94 1.20
C SER A 30 0.16 -10.78 2.59
N LEU A 31 0.33 -9.52 3.01
CA LEU A 31 0.98 -9.13 4.26
C LEU A 31 0.14 -9.51 5.47
N ILE A 32 0.79 -10.12 6.44
CA ILE A 32 0.26 -10.35 7.79
C ILE A 32 1.17 -9.65 8.80
N ARG A 33 0.68 -9.42 10.01
CA ARG A 33 1.43 -8.66 11.04
C ARG A 33 2.87 -9.15 11.27
N PRO A 34 3.15 -10.47 11.38
CA PRO A 34 4.53 -10.94 11.49
C PRO A 34 5.41 -10.51 10.31
N MET A 35 4.89 -10.57 9.08
CA MET A 35 5.64 -10.13 7.88
C MET A 35 5.96 -8.64 7.91
N MET A 36 5.01 -7.82 8.34
CA MET A 36 5.22 -6.36 8.42
C MET A 36 6.31 -6.03 9.45
N VAL A 37 6.25 -6.69 10.61
CA VAL A 37 7.25 -6.55 11.67
C VAL A 37 8.63 -7.02 11.21
N ASP A 38 8.72 -8.16 10.54
CA ASP A 38 9.99 -8.72 10.07
C ASP A 38 10.58 -7.86 8.94
N LEU A 39 9.74 -7.30 8.06
CA LEU A 39 10.16 -6.39 7.02
C LEU A 39 10.70 -5.08 7.61
N ALA A 40 9.99 -4.48 8.57
CA ALA A 40 10.44 -3.27 9.27
C ALA A 40 11.80 -3.49 9.94
N ARG A 41 11.97 -4.62 10.64
CA ARG A 41 13.25 -5.00 11.27
C ARG A 41 14.37 -5.20 10.25
N ALA A 42 14.08 -5.85 9.12
CA ALA A 42 15.05 -6.07 8.06
C ALA A 42 15.55 -4.72 7.51
N ILE A 43 14.64 -3.78 7.21
CA ILE A 43 14.99 -2.45 6.71
C ILE A 43 15.79 -1.68 7.77
N LYS A 44 15.32 -1.62 9.02
CA LYS A 44 16.02 -0.97 10.13
C LYS A 44 17.45 -1.47 10.30
N ALA A 45 17.67 -2.78 10.17
CA ALA A 45 18.99 -3.38 10.27
C ALA A 45 19.92 -3.00 9.10
N LEU A 46 19.36 -2.61 7.95
CA LEU A 46 20.09 -2.09 6.80
C LEU A 46 20.35 -0.59 6.91
N SER A 47 19.50 0.17 7.60
CA SER A 47 19.65 1.61 7.81
C SER A 47 20.78 1.96 8.78
N ARG A 48 21.17 1.05 9.68
CA ARG A 48 22.26 1.29 10.65
C ARG A 48 23.61 1.42 9.94
N ASP A 49 24.14 2.64 9.90
CA ASP A 49 25.58 2.91 9.86
C ASP A 49 26.09 3.13 11.30
N ASP A 50 27.39 2.92 11.55
CA ASP A 50 28.01 3.03 12.90
C ASP A 50 27.95 4.44 13.51
N SER A 51 27.37 5.44 12.82
CA SER A 51 27.33 6.85 13.22
C SER A 51 25.97 7.40 13.68
N ASP A 52 24.89 6.61 13.67
CA ASP A 52 23.56 7.20 13.86
C ASP A 52 23.15 7.42 15.33
N VAL A 53 23.18 8.69 15.73
CA VAL A 53 22.51 9.26 16.90
C VAL A 53 21.17 9.86 16.44
N PHE A 54 20.11 9.07 16.42
CA PHE A 54 18.75 9.63 16.36
C PHE A 54 17.82 8.88 17.32
N LYS A 55 17.43 9.57 18.39
CA LYS A 55 16.43 9.13 19.38
C LYS A 55 15.16 9.94 19.16
N GLY A 56 14.21 9.37 18.41
CA GLY A 56 12.85 9.88 18.29
C GLY A 56 11.88 8.83 18.83
N ASP A 57 11.21 9.15 19.94
CA ASP A 57 10.17 8.30 20.51
C ASP A 57 8.86 8.45 19.73
N LEU A 58 8.54 7.46 18.90
CA LEU A 58 7.21 7.24 18.35
C LEU A 58 6.89 5.74 18.47
N LYS A 59 6.08 5.40 19.46
CA LYS A 59 5.57 4.02 19.62
C LYS A 59 4.90 3.61 18.29
N ASP A 60 5.26 2.44 17.80
CA ASP A 60 4.83 1.78 16.54
C ASP A 60 5.74 1.98 15.30
N ILE A 61 6.77 2.85 15.34
CA ILE A 61 7.67 3.03 14.17
C ILE A 61 8.54 1.79 13.89
N GLU A 62 8.92 1.05 14.94
CA GLU A 62 9.82 -0.11 14.81
C GLU A 62 9.19 -1.30 14.07
N THR A 63 7.86 -1.34 14.04
CA THR A 63 7.07 -2.41 13.44
C THR A 63 6.34 -1.98 12.17
N ASP A 64 6.48 -0.71 11.78
CA ASP A 64 5.92 -0.16 10.55
C ASP A 64 6.98 -0.22 9.43
N PRO A 65 6.78 -1.07 8.40
CA PRO A 65 7.76 -1.21 7.34
C PRO A 65 7.92 0.08 6.53
N VAL A 66 6.84 0.81 6.24
CA VAL A 66 6.91 2.01 5.40
C VAL A 66 7.62 3.14 6.15
N ALA A 67 7.37 3.29 7.46
CA ALA A 67 8.12 4.25 8.26
C ALA A 67 9.62 3.91 8.31
N GLN A 68 10.00 2.63 8.39
CA GLN A 68 11.41 2.23 8.32
C GLN A 68 12.03 2.47 6.92
N MET A 69 11.25 2.33 5.85
CA MET A 69 11.70 2.68 4.49
C MET A 69 11.96 4.18 4.37
N GLU A 70 11.06 5.04 4.88
CA GLU A 70 11.23 6.49 4.85
C GLU A 70 12.41 6.99 5.68
N LEU A 71 12.76 6.28 6.75
CA LEU A 71 13.94 6.55 7.58
C LEU A 71 15.22 5.93 7.02
N CYS A 72 15.16 5.11 5.98
CA CYS A 72 16.32 4.46 5.41
C CYS A 72 17.14 5.47 4.62
N PRO A 73 18.41 5.74 4.99
CA PRO A 73 19.26 6.67 4.25
C PRO A 73 19.77 6.08 2.92
N LYS A 74 19.58 4.77 2.71
CA LYS A 74 20.02 4.04 1.53
C LYS A 74 18.89 3.97 0.49
N PRO A 75 19.18 4.16 -0.81
CA PRO A 75 18.17 4.05 -1.86
C PRO A 75 17.51 2.66 -1.91
N ILE A 76 16.19 2.63 -2.05
CA ILE A 76 15.38 1.42 -2.13
C ILE A 76 14.80 1.28 -3.54
N ILE A 77 15.11 0.16 -4.19
CA ILE A 77 14.56 -0.21 -5.50
C ILE A 77 13.49 -1.29 -5.29
N GLY A 78 12.24 -0.97 -5.63
CA GLY A 78 11.14 -1.92 -5.62
C GLY A 78 11.06 -2.71 -6.93
N ALA A 79 11.25 -4.03 -6.86
CA ALA A 79 11.09 -4.95 -7.98
C ALA A 79 9.71 -5.63 -7.95
N ILE A 80 8.83 -5.26 -8.88
CA ILE A 80 7.42 -5.67 -8.87
C ILE A 80 7.13 -6.69 -9.98
N ASN A 81 6.80 -7.92 -9.56
CA ASN A 81 6.36 -8.98 -10.45
C ASN A 81 4.93 -9.42 -10.08
N GLY A 82 3.99 -9.24 -11.01
CA GLY A 82 2.58 -9.56 -10.80
C GLY A 82 1.79 -8.41 -10.17
N PHE A 83 1.34 -8.56 -8.93
CA PHE A 83 0.37 -7.66 -8.33
C PHE A 83 0.93 -6.93 -7.09
N ALA A 84 0.68 -5.63 -7.01
CA ALA A 84 0.85 -4.81 -5.81
C ALA A 84 -0.53 -4.29 -5.38
N PHE A 85 -1.13 -4.94 -4.38
CA PHE A 85 -2.45 -4.59 -3.86
C PHE A 85 -2.34 -3.80 -2.55
N THR A 86 -3.05 -2.67 -2.43
CA THR A 86 -3.25 -1.91 -1.17
C THR A 86 -1.93 -1.75 -0.39
N ALA A 87 -1.69 -2.52 0.67
CA ALA A 87 -0.48 -2.45 1.48
C ALA A 87 0.80 -2.75 0.67
N GLY A 88 0.74 -3.66 -0.31
CA GLY A 88 1.85 -3.89 -1.25
C GLY A 88 2.06 -2.75 -2.24
N PHE A 89 1.00 -2.00 -2.57
CA PHE A 89 1.12 -0.79 -3.39
C PHE A 89 1.68 0.37 -2.56
N GLU A 90 1.29 0.49 -1.29
CA GLU A 90 1.88 1.46 -0.35
C GLU A 90 3.38 1.23 -0.16
N ILE A 91 3.81 -0.02 0.03
CA ILE A 91 5.23 -0.37 0.07
C ILE A 91 5.92 0.01 -1.25
N ALA A 92 5.31 -0.29 -2.40
CA ALA A 92 5.88 0.10 -3.69
C ALA A 92 6.04 1.63 -3.81
N LEU A 93 5.05 2.41 -3.36
CA LEU A 93 5.13 3.88 -3.36
C LEU A 93 6.12 4.44 -2.33
N ALA A 94 6.59 3.62 -1.38
CA ALA A 94 7.64 3.99 -0.44
C ALA A 94 9.06 3.68 -0.96
N CYS A 95 9.19 2.98 -2.09
CA CYS A 95 10.48 2.83 -2.77
C CYS A 95 10.86 4.12 -3.52
N ASP A 96 12.17 4.40 -3.61
CA ASP A 96 12.69 5.54 -4.37
C ASP A 96 12.61 5.30 -5.88
N ILE A 97 12.84 4.05 -6.30
CA ILE A 97 12.79 3.61 -7.69
C ILE A 97 11.91 2.39 -7.80
N LEU A 98 11.07 2.34 -8.84
CA LEU A 98 10.24 1.18 -9.15
C LEU A 98 10.61 0.57 -10.50
N ILE A 99 10.86 -0.74 -10.49
CA ILE A 99 11.06 -1.56 -11.69
C ILE A 99 9.97 -2.63 -11.70
N ALA A 100 9.19 -2.69 -12.77
CA ALA A 100 8.07 -3.62 -12.87
C ALA A 100 8.11 -4.39 -14.19
N VAL A 101 7.71 -5.67 -14.16
CA VAL A 101 7.54 -6.48 -15.38
C VAL A 101 6.39 -5.94 -16.23
N ASN A 102 6.44 -6.16 -17.54
CA ASN A 102 5.31 -5.87 -18.41
C ASN A 102 4.08 -6.68 -17.97
N GLY A 103 2.97 -6.00 -17.67
CA GLY A 103 1.76 -6.61 -17.13
C GLY A 103 1.63 -6.60 -15.60
N ALA A 104 2.60 -6.03 -14.87
CA ALA A 104 2.42 -5.77 -13.44
C ALA A 104 1.19 -4.88 -13.19
N LYS A 105 0.46 -5.13 -12.09
CA LYS A 105 -0.75 -4.38 -11.73
C LYS A 105 -0.64 -3.78 -10.34
N PHE A 106 -0.80 -2.47 -10.27
CA PHE A 106 -0.89 -1.70 -9.02
C PHE A 106 -2.35 -1.37 -8.76
N ILE A 107 -2.90 -1.90 -7.68
CA ILE A 107 -4.35 -1.86 -7.44
C ILE A 107 -4.62 -1.42 -6.01
N ASP A 108 -5.30 -0.29 -5.89
CA ASP A 108 -5.87 0.16 -4.65
C ASP A 108 -7.30 -0.39 -4.48
N VAL A 109 -7.53 -1.16 -3.41
CA VAL A 109 -8.83 -1.70 -3.03
C VAL A 109 -9.32 -1.18 -1.67
N HIS A 110 -8.70 -0.15 -1.10
CA HIS A 110 -9.09 0.45 0.18
C HIS A 110 -10.59 0.80 0.22
N ALA A 111 -11.05 1.59 -0.76
CA ALA A 111 -12.45 2.00 -0.85
C ALA A 111 -13.41 0.82 -1.08
N LYS A 112 -12.95 -0.24 -1.74
CA LYS A 112 -13.75 -1.47 -1.91
C LYS A 112 -13.95 -2.21 -0.60
N PHE A 113 -12.93 -2.22 0.26
CA PHE A 113 -12.90 -3.01 1.49
C PHE A 113 -13.28 -2.24 2.76
N GLY A 114 -13.60 -0.95 2.66
CA GLY A 114 -13.87 -0.16 3.87
C GLY A 114 -12.61 0.09 4.69
N ILE A 115 -11.43 0.14 4.07
CA ILE A 115 -10.15 0.30 4.77
C ILE A 115 -9.64 1.70 4.47
N PHE A 116 -9.26 2.46 5.50
CA PHE A 116 -8.64 3.75 5.33
C PHE A 116 -7.13 3.58 5.09
N PRO A 117 -6.52 4.30 4.13
CA PRO A 117 -5.09 4.20 3.83
C PRO A 117 -4.29 4.79 4.98
N SER A 118 -3.09 4.26 5.23
CA SER A 118 -2.29 4.68 6.39
C SER A 118 -0.80 4.78 6.12
N TRP A 119 -0.35 4.41 4.92
CA TRP A 119 1.07 4.46 4.52
C TRP A 119 1.31 5.39 3.34
N GLY A 120 0.46 6.39 3.19
CA GLY A 120 0.64 7.50 2.26
C GLY A 120 0.11 7.23 0.86
N LEU A 121 -0.65 6.16 0.60
CA LEU A 121 -1.13 5.85 -0.76
C LEU A 121 -1.84 7.06 -1.37
N SER A 122 -2.80 7.63 -0.64
CA SER A 122 -3.65 8.70 -1.16
C SER A 122 -2.83 9.96 -1.50
N GLN A 123 -1.75 10.19 -0.76
CA GLN A 123 -0.93 11.39 -0.85
C GLN A 123 0.24 11.26 -1.84
N LYS A 124 0.95 10.13 -1.81
CA LYS A 124 2.08 9.85 -2.69
C LYS A 124 1.60 9.64 -4.12
N LEU A 125 0.57 8.81 -4.31
CA LEU A 125 0.06 8.50 -5.65
C LEU A 125 -0.46 9.77 -6.35
N SER A 126 -1.26 10.58 -5.65
CA SER A 126 -1.82 11.82 -6.22
C SER A 126 -0.77 12.85 -6.60
N ARG A 127 0.41 12.82 -5.98
CA ARG A 127 1.54 13.69 -6.33
C ARG A 127 2.39 13.13 -7.47
N ILE A 128 2.58 11.81 -7.52
CA ILE A 128 3.39 11.14 -8.56
C ILE A 128 2.68 11.16 -9.92
N ILE A 129 1.39 10.83 -9.97
CA ILE A 129 0.63 10.72 -11.24
C ILE A 129 -0.42 11.83 -11.44
N GLY A 130 -0.42 12.82 -10.56
CA GLY A 130 -1.37 13.94 -10.56
C GLY A 130 -2.73 13.60 -9.91
N PRO A 131 -3.41 14.62 -9.35
CA PRO A 131 -4.61 14.44 -8.51
C PRO A 131 -5.83 13.94 -9.30
N SER A 132 -5.95 14.35 -10.56
CA SER A 132 -7.01 13.89 -11.46
C SER A 132 -6.67 12.56 -12.14
N ARG A 133 -5.49 11.98 -11.88
CA ARG A 133 -4.89 10.92 -12.71
C ARG A 133 -5.05 11.27 -14.20
N ALA A 134 -4.59 12.46 -14.57
CA ALA A 134 -5.29 13.44 -15.42
C ALA A 134 -5.64 13.03 -16.86
N LEU A 135 -5.30 11.82 -17.31
CA LEU A 135 -5.76 11.25 -18.57
C LEU A 135 -5.82 9.71 -18.54
N ASN A 136 -6.46 9.12 -17.52
CA ASN A 136 -6.58 7.65 -17.40
C ASN A 136 -7.31 6.97 -18.58
N HIS A 137 -8.18 7.71 -19.26
CA HIS A 137 -9.02 7.16 -20.31
C HIS A 137 -9.01 8.10 -21.50
N LEU A 138 -8.42 7.63 -22.60
CA LEU A 138 -8.58 8.19 -23.92
C LEU A 138 -9.52 7.28 -24.69
N VAL A 139 -10.62 7.85 -25.16
CA VAL A 139 -11.64 7.14 -25.92
C VAL A 139 -12.09 8.00 -27.10
N GLU A 140 -12.57 7.34 -28.14
CA GLU A 140 -13.23 8.01 -29.27
C GLU A 140 -14.45 8.80 -28.78
N GLU A 141 -14.82 9.86 -29.49
CA GLU A 141 -15.95 10.75 -29.14
C GLU A 141 -17.24 9.96 -28.86
N ARG A 142 -17.55 8.98 -29.71
CA ARG A 142 -18.74 8.12 -29.58
C ARG A 142 -18.79 7.30 -28.28
N ASP A 143 -17.63 7.04 -27.68
CA ASP A 143 -17.47 6.22 -26.48
C ASP A 143 -17.32 7.06 -25.20
N LEU A 144 -17.24 8.40 -25.32
CA LEU A 144 -17.01 9.32 -24.20
C LEU A 144 -18.00 9.12 -23.04
N MET A 145 -19.30 9.26 -23.33
CA MET A 145 -20.35 9.14 -22.30
C MET A 145 -20.48 7.72 -21.77
N LYS A 146 -20.22 6.70 -22.61
CA LYS A 146 -20.20 5.30 -22.21
C LYS A 146 -19.10 5.06 -21.18
N LYS A 147 -17.86 5.47 -21.48
CA LYS A 147 -16.72 5.32 -20.57
C LYS A 147 -16.92 6.10 -19.28
N ALA A 148 -17.42 7.33 -19.34
CA ALA A 148 -17.70 8.13 -18.15
C ALA A 148 -18.71 7.43 -17.22
N ARG A 149 -19.77 6.83 -17.78
CA ARG A 149 -20.76 6.07 -17.01
C ARG A 149 -20.16 4.78 -16.43
N GLU A 150 -19.38 4.04 -17.19
CA GLU A 150 -18.68 2.83 -16.70
C GLU A 150 -17.78 3.15 -15.49
N VAL A 151 -17.06 4.27 -15.53
CA VAL A 151 -16.24 4.75 -14.41
C VAL A 151 -17.11 5.14 -13.22
N ALA A 152 -18.19 5.89 -13.44
CA ALA A 152 -19.12 6.27 -12.38
C ALA A 152 -19.75 5.04 -11.69
N GLU A 153 -20.19 4.06 -12.47
CA GLU A 153 -20.71 2.79 -11.95
C GLU A 153 -19.64 2.01 -11.17
N ALA A 154 -18.37 2.04 -11.62
CA ALA A 154 -17.27 1.44 -10.87
C ALA A 154 -17.03 2.14 -9.52
N ILE A 155 -17.17 3.46 -9.46
CA ILE A 155 -17.09 4.23 -8.20
C ILE A 155 -18.25 3.86 -7.27
N ILE A 156 -19.48 3.79 -7.80
CA ILE A 156 -20.70 3.45 -7.04
C ILE A 156 -20.63 2.05 -6.41
N ARG A 157 -19.93 1.11 -7.04
CA ARG A 157 -19.75 -0.26 -6.50
C ARG A 157 -18.82 -0.34 -5.27
N ASN A 158 -18.10 0.73 -4.92
CA ASN A 158 -17.25 0.77 -3.72
C ASN A 158 -18.05 1.16 -2.47
N ASN A 159 -17.43 1.09 -1.30
CA ASN A 159 -17.99 1.69 -0.09
C ASN A 159 -18.05 3.22 -0.27
N GLN A 160 -19.27 3.77 -0.28
CA GLN A 160 -19.49 5.19 -0.61
C GLN A 160 -18.97 6.15 0.46
N ASP A 161 -19.05 5.79 1.74
CA ASP A 161 -18.41 6.56 2.82
C ASP A 161 -16.91 6.64 2.60
N MET A 162 -16.27 5.51 2.24
CA MET A 162 -14.85 5.51 1.93
C MET A 162 -14.50 6.31 0.69
N VAL A 163 -15.31 6.29 -0.37
CA VAL A 163 -15.06 7.11 -1.58
C VAL A 163 -15.00 8.61 -1.20
N LEU A 164 -15.96 9.08 -0.40
CA LEU A 164 -16.01 10.47 0.05
C LEU A 164 -14.83 10.84 0.95
N ARG A 165 -14.49 9.95 1.89
CA ARG A 165 -13.33 10.11 2.78
C ARG A 165 -12.00 10.16 2.01
N TYR A 166 -11.81 9.24 1.05
CA TYR A 166 -10.63 9.20 0.18
C TYR A 166 -10.47 10.52 -0.58
N LYS A 167 -11.56 10.99 -1.20
CA LYS A 167 -11.55 12.27 -1.93
C LYS A 167 -11.21 13.44 -1.00
N SER A 168 -11.78 13.46 0.20
CA SER A 168 -11.54 14.52 1.19
C SER A 168 -10.08 14.56 1.64
N VAL A 169 -9.50 13.42 2.03
CA VAL A 169 -8.09 13.38 2.49
C VAL A 169 -7.11 13.73 1.39
N ILE A 170 -7.37 13.35 0.14
CA ILE A 170 -6.56 13.76 -1.02
C ILE A 170 -6.65 15.27 -1.20
N ASN A 171 -7.87 15.82 -1.28
CA ASN A 171 -8.09 17.24 -1.57
C ASN A 171 -7.48 18.17 -0.52
N ASP A 172 -7.60 17.81 0.76
CA ASP A 172 -6.99 18.60 1.83
C ASP A 172 -5.48 18.37 1.89
N GLY A 173 -5.03 17.13 1.68
CA GLY A 173 -3.62 16.79 1.66
C GLY A 173 -2.83 17.52 0.58
N LEU A 174 -3.41 17.73 -0.61
CA LEU A 174 -2.78 18.49 -1.71
C LEU A 174 -2.49 19.96 -1.38
N LYS A 175 -3.11 20.51 -0.33
CA LYS A 175 -2.86 21.88 0.15
C LYS A 175 -1.66 21.96 1.11
N LEU A 176 -1.09 20.82 1.48
CA LEU A 176 -0.02 20.66 2.47
C LEU A 176 1.24 20.09 1.82
N ASP A 177 2.40 20.31 2.44
CA ASP A 177 3.62 19.57 2.11
C ASP A 177 3.51 18.09 2.48
N LEU A 178 4.48 17.30 2.02
CA LEU A 178 4.45 15.84 2.15
C LEU A 178 4.46 15.37 3.61
N GLY A 179 5.17 16.04 4.52
CA GLY A 179 5.22 15.64 5.92
C GLY A 179 3.87 15.81 6.61
N HIS A 180 3.29 17.01 6.50
CA HIS A 180 2.00 17.31 7.12
C HIS A 180 0.85 16.50 6.51
N THR A 181 0.87 16.22 5.21
CA THR A 181 -0.19 15.43 4.61
C THR A 181 -0.15 13.95 5.00
N LEU A 182 1.03 13.37 5.26
CA LEU A 182 1.14 11.99 5.73
C LEU A 182 0.61 11.88 7.17
N ALA A 183 0.90 12.89 8.01
CA ALA A 183 0.32 13.00 9.34
C ALA A 183 -1.22 13.11 9.29
N LEU A 184 -1.76 13.95 8.39
CA LEU A 184 -3.20 14.11 8.17
C LEU A 184 -3.88 12.79 7.75
N GLU A 185 -3.26 12.02 6.85
CA GLU A 185 -3.81 10.73 6.43
C GLU A 185 -3.88 9.75 7.61
N LYS A 186 -2.81 9.69 8.41
CA LYS A 186 -2.74 8.83 9.59
C LYS A 186 -3.75 9.23 10.66
N GLU A 187 -3.89 10.53 10.93
CA GLU A 187 -4.89 11.08 11.86
C GLU A 187 -6.31 10.68 11.45
N ARG A 188 -6.71 10.95 10.21
CA ARG A 188 -8.05 10.58 9.70
C ARG A 188 -8.27 9.07 9.67
N GLY A 189 -7.21 8.29 9.44
CA GLY A 189 -7.24 6.85 9.58
C GLY A 189 -7.55 6.41 11.01
N HIS A 190 -6.86 6.97 12.00
CA HIS A 190 -7.13 6.68 13.41
C HIS A 190 -8.56 7.06 13.81
N GLU A 191 -9.04 8.24 13.42
CA GLU A 191 -10.43 8.66 13.66
C GLU A 191 -11.44 7.69 13.04
N TYR A 192 -11.19 7.28 11.80
CA TYR A 192 -12.03 6.31 11.11
C TYR A 192 -12.10 4.98 11.87
N TYR A 193 -10.96 4.40 12.24
CA TYR A 193 -10.92 3.12 12.93
C TYR A 193 -11.47 3.19 14.37
N ASN A 194 -11.27 4.30 15.07
CA ASN A 194 -11.84 4.53 16.40
C ASN A 194 -13.37 4.67 16.36
N GLY A 195 -13.92 5.21 15.27
CA GLY A 195 -15.36 5.33 15.05
C GLY A 195 -16.05 4.05 14.56
N ILE A 196 -15.30 3.00 14.20
CA ILE A 196 -15.87 1.74 13.72
C ILE A 196 -16.42 0.91 14.87
N THR A 197 -17.71 0.56 14.81
CA THR A 197 -18.32 -0.39 15.73
C THR A 197 -17.82 -1.82 15.46
N LYS A 198 -17.86 -2.68 16.49
CA LYS A 198 -17.51 -4.12 16.35
C LYS A 198 -18.30 -4.82 15.25
N GLU A 199 -19.54 -4.40 14.99
CA GLU A 199 -20.40 -4.95 13.94
C GLU A 199 -19.95 -4.54 12.53
N HIS A 200 -19.51 -3.29 12.35
CA HIS A 200 -18.89 -2.87 11.09
C HIS A 200 -17.59 -3.62 10.83
N PHE A 201 -16.76 -3.81 11.85
CA PHE A 201 -15.52 -4.57 11.75
C PHE A 201 -15.78 -6.03 11.35
N LYS A 202 -16.83 -6.66 11.91
CA LYS A 202 -17.25 -8.01 11.54
C LYS A 202 -17.69 -8.11 10.07
N LYS A 203 -18.47 -7.15 9.58
CA LYS A 203 -18.85 -7.07 8.15
C LYS A 203 -17.64 -6.92 7.22
N MET A 204 -16.63 -6.15 7.62
CA MET A 204 -15.36 -6.05 6.88
C MET A 204 -14.60 -7.38 6.85
N GLN A 205 -14.59 -8.13 7.95
CA GLN A 205 -13.93 -9.45 8.01
C GLN A 205 -14.67 -10.52 7.18
N GLU A 206 -16.00 -10.56 7.26
CA GLU A 206 -16.84 -11.49 6.49
C GLU A 206 -16.70 -11.26 4.98
N PHE A 207 -16.64 -9.99 4.56
CA PHE A 207 -16.41 -9.64 3.16
C PHE A 207 -15.01 -10.07 2.66
N LYS A 208 -13.97 -9.97 3.51
CA LYS A 208 -12.63 -10.49 3.19
C LYS A 208 -12.61 -12.03 3.09
N ALA A 209 -13.28 -12.72 4.00
CA ALA A 209 -13.34 -14.18 4.03
C ALA A 209 -14.09 -14.77 2.81
N GLY A 210 -15.19 -14.13 2.38
CA GLY A 210 -15.98 -14.54 1.22
C GLY A 210 -15.26 -14.43 -0.14
N LEU A 211 -14.09 -13.79 -0.19
CA LEU A 211 -13.25 -13.70 -1.39
C LEU A 211 -12.12 -14.73 -1.39
N SER A 212 -11.64 -15.18 -0.24
CA SER A 212 -10.69 -16.30 -0.17
C SER A 212 -11.30 -17.61 -0.68
N SER A 213 -12.63 -17.73 -0.69
CA SER A 213 -13.36 -18.91 -1.18
C SER A 213 -13.66 -18.86 -2.69
N LYS A 214 -13.57 -17.69 -3.34
CA LYS A 214 -13.74 -17.54 -4.79
C LYS A 214 -12.38 -17.59 -5.47
N LYS A 215 -11.90 -18.81 -5.75
CA LYS A 215 -10.76 -19.02 -6.69
C LYS A 215 -11.09 -18.30 -8.01
N PRO A 216 -10.15 -17.56 -8.63
CA PRO A 216 -10.34 -17.12 -10.00
C PRO A 216 -10.41 -18.38 -10.87
N ALA A 217 -11.47 -18.49 -11.67
CA ALA A 217 -11.57 -19.53 -12.69
C ALA A 217 -10.35 -19.38 -13.62
N SER A 218 -9.47 -20.37 -13.57
CA SER A 218 -8.39 -20.54 -14.53
C SER A 218 -9.02 -20.73 -15.90
N LYS A 219 -9.05 -19.69 -16.73
CA LYS A 219 -9.19 -19.85 -18.18
C LYS A 219 -7.79 -20.05 -18.73
N MET A 220 -7.41 -21.32 -18.89
CA MET A 220 -6.51 -21.76 -19.95
C MET A 220 -7.32 -21.84 -21.24
#